data_AF-A0A3B0V5Z1-F1
#
_entry.id   AF-A0A3B0V5Z1-F1
#
_cell.length_a   1.000
_cell.length_b   1.000
_cell.length_c   1.000
_cell.angle_alpha   90.00
_cell.angle_beta   90.00
_cell.angle_gamma   90.00
#
_symmetry.space_group_name_H-M   'P 1'
#
loop_
_entity.id
_entity.type
_entity.pdbx_description
1 polymer ?
#
loop_
_entity_poly.entity_id
_entity_poly.type
_entity_poly.pdbx_seq_one_letter_code
_entity_poly.pdbx_strand_id
1 'polypeptide(L)' 'AGTTIDFEKQGINHIFVYKNPNATGECGCGESFTTTQVPI' A
#
# COMPACT_ATOMS: atom_id res chain seq x y z
N ALA A 1 8.53 -6.51 -11.42
CA ALA A 1 7.79 -5.30 -11.02
C ALA A 1 7.84 -5.19 -9.49
N GLY A 2 7.93 -3.98 -8.94
CA GLY A 2 8.11 -3.74 -7.49
C GLY A 2 7.03 -2.82 -6.91
N THR A 3 7.15 -2.52 -5.63
CA THR A 3 6.27 -1.58 -4.92
C THR A 3 6.58 -0.14 -5.30
N THR A 4 5.54 0.63 -5.60
CA THR A 4 5.61 2.08 -5.77
C THR A 4 5.05 2.77 -4.53
N ILE A 5 5.67 3.87 -4.13
CA ILE A 5 5.25 4.68 -2.98
C ILE A 5 5.02 6.10 -3.47
N ASP A 6 3.81 6.61 -3.23
CA ASP A 6 3.41 7.97 -3.55
C ASP A 6 3.13 8.75 -2.25
N PHE A 7 3.28 10.08 -2.29
CA PHE A 7 2.86 10.97 -1.21
C PHE A 7 1.69 11.82 -1.69
N GLU A 8 0.52 11.57 -1.13
CA GLU A 8 -0.73 12.16 -1.59
C GLU A 8 -1.32 13.07 -0.51
N LYS A 9 -1.92 14.18 -0.95
CA LYS A 9 -2.66 15.09 -0.08
C LYS A 9 -4.14 14.72 -0.10
N GLN A 10 -4.68 14.33 1.05
CA GLN A 10 -6.11 14.07 1.24
C GLN A 10 -6.71 15.10 2.20
N GLY A 11 -7.35 16.12 1.62
CA GLY A 11 -7.88 17.26 2.38
C GLY A 11 -6.77 18.06 3.07
N ILE A 12 -6.80 18.11 4.40
CA ILE A 12 -5.73 18.74 5.22
C ILE A 12 -4.60 17.77 5.58
N ASN A 13 -4.81 16.47 5.37
CA ASN A 13 -3.85 15.43 5.71
C ASN A 13 -2.93 15.12 4.53
N HIS A 14 -1.76 14.58 4.84
CA HIS A 14 -0.86 14.02 3.84
C HIS A 14 -0.55 12.57 4.22
N ILE A 15 -0.59 11.68 3.25
CA ILE A 15 -0.48 10.23 3.45
C ILE A 15 0.49 9.63 2.44
N PHE A 16 1.21 8.60 2.88
CA PHE A 16 1.98 7.75 1.97
C PHE A 16 1.08 6.61 1.48
N VAL A 17 0.98 6.46 0.17
CA VAL A 17 0.17 5.43 -0.48
C VAL A 17 1.10 4.40 -1.12
N TYR A 18 0.88 3.13 -0.81
CA TYR A 18 1.70 2.01 -1.26
C TYR A 18 0.95 1.22 -2.32
N LYS A 19 1.52 1.10 -3.50
CA LYS A 19 0.98 0.30 -4.61
C LYS A 19 1.92 -0.88 -4.85
N ASN A 20 1.52 -2.06 -4.39
CA ASN A 20 2.30 -3.29 -4.59
C ASN A 20 1.60 -4.23 -5.58
N PRO A 21 2.21 -4.60 -6.71
CA PRO A 21 1.62 -5.55 -7.66
C PRO A 21 1.43 -6.96 -7.09
N ASN A 22 2.07 -7.28 -5.97
CA ASN A 22 1.93 -8.55 -5.26
C ASN A 22 0.96 -8.48 -4.06
N ALA A 23 0.28 -7.35 -3.87
CA ALA A 23 -0.72 -7.20 -2.81
C ALA A 23 -1.89 -8.16 -3.05
N THR A 24 -2.25 -8.91 -2.01
CA THR A 24 -3.41 -9.81 -1.99
C THR A 24 -4.51 -9.31 -1.07
N GLY A 25 -4.24 -8.23 -0.33
CA GLY A 25 -5.21 -7.39 0.37
C GLY A 25 -4.58 -6.03 0.64
N GLU A 26 -5.42 -5.00 0.72
CA GLU A 26 -5.01 -3.62 1.02
C GLU A 26 -5.94 -3.06 2.10
N CYS A 27 -5.42 -2.24 3.01
CA CYS A 27 -6.28 -1.45 3.87
C CYS A 27 -6.89 -0.28 3.09
N GLY A 28 -8.12 0.13 3.39
CA GLY A 28 -8.83 1.12 2.57
C GLY A 28 -8.17 2.51 2.43
N CYS A 29 -7.14 2.80 3.23
CA CYS A 29 -6.35 4.05 3.14
C CYS A 29 -5.06 3.90 2.31
N GLY A 30 -4.75 2.69 1.81
CA GLY A 30 -3.57 2.44 0.96
C GLY A 30 -2.22 2.51 1.71
N GLU A 31 -2.23 2.55 3.04
CA GLU A 31 -1.02 2.66 3.87
C GLU A 31 -0.38 1.30 4.19
N SER A 32 -1.05 0.20 3.87
CA SER A 32 -0.62 -1.16 4.19
C SER A 32 -1.26 -2.18 3.26
N PHE A 33 -0.52 -3.25 2.98
CA PHE A 33 -0.99 -4.37 2.17
C PHE A 33 -0.49 -5.70 2.72
N THR A 34 -1.24 -6.76 2.44
CA THR A 34 -0.85 -8.15 2.71
C THR A 34 -0.36 -8.78 1.42
N THR A 35 0.58 -9.71 1.50
CA THR A 35 0.98 -10.56 0.37
C THR A 35 0.78 -12.03 0.76
N THR A 36 0.61 -12.92 -0.21
CA THR A 36 0.50 -14.37 0.03
C THR A 36 1.85 -15.02 0.36
N GLN A 37 2.85 -14.25 0.85
CA GLN A 37 4.04 -14.87 1.43
C GLN A 37 3.64 -15.56 2.74
N VAL A 38 3.19 -16.80 2.59
CA VAL A 38 3.05 -17.78 3.66
C VAL A 38 4.45 -17.97 4.25
N PRO A 39 4.71 -17.57 5.51
CA PRO A 39 5.86 -18.08 6.21
C PRO A 39 5.54 -19.54 6.53
N ILE A 40 6.38 -20.45 6.05
CA ILE A 40 6.76 -21.63 6.84
C ILE A 40 7.19 -21.19 8.24
#